data_AF-A0A8T7CJ46-F1
#
_entry.id   AF-A0A8T7CJ46-F1
#
_cell.length_a   1.000
_cell.length_b   1.000
_cell.length_c   1.000
_cell.angle_alpha   90.00
_cell.angle_beta   90.00
_cell.angle_gamma   90.00
#
_symmetry.space_group_name_H-M   'P 1'
#
loop_
_entity.id
_entity.type
_entity.pdbx_description
1 polymer ?
#
loop_
_entity_poly.entity_id
_entity_poly.type
_entity_poly.pdbx_seq_one_letter_code
_entity_poly.pdbx_strand_id
1 'polypeptide(L)'
;YIILGALMGIFMFLNVWLIIWPAQKIVIGLTDGDASVAAPKALRASRTNTLFSAPMLFGMLGSKHGTYSMEGFQQVSFSDMGFLIPLVLILLLEANGIFGKLGPMKSVSGVIHSSLALTAVMFAIVHFA
;
A
#
# COMPACT_ATOMS: atom_id res chain seq x y z
N TYR A 1 -14.39 3.97 1.12
CA TYR A 1 -13.12 4.22 1.85
C TYR A 1 -12.59 2.97 2.57
N ILE A 2 -13.32 2.31 3.47
CA ILE A 2 -12.79 1.16 4.24
C ILE A 2 -12.30 -0.01 3.39
N ILE A 3 -12.99 -0.36 2.29
CA ILE A 3 -12.63 -1.50 1.45
C ILE A 3 -11.25 -1.30 0.81
N LEU A 4 -10.96 -0.09 0.30
CA LEU A 4 -9.65 0.25 -0.25
C LEU A 4 -8.57 0.20 0.85
N GLY A 5 -8.88 0.71 2.04
CA GLY A 5 -8.02 0.60 3.22
C GLY A 5 -7.70 -0.85 3.60
N ALA A 6 -8.73 -1.69 3.74
CA ALA A 6 -8.60 -3.09 4.06
C ALA A 6 -7.79 -3.86 3.00
N LEU A 7 -8.03 -3.57 1.71
CA LEU A 7 -7.32 -4.20 0.60
C LEU A 7 -5.83 -3.87 0.60
N MET A 8 -5.45 -2.61 0.84
CA MET A 8 -4.04 -2.24 1.07
C MET A 8 -3.46 -2.98 2.29
N GLY A 9 -4.21 -3.08 3.38
CA GLY A 9 -3.81 -3.85 4.57
C GLY A 9 -3.59 -5.34 4.27
N ILE A 10 -4.43 -5.96 3.44
CA ILE A 10 -4.29 -7.35 3.00
C ILE A 10 -3.02 -7.51 2.15
N PHE A 11 -2.76 -6.62 1.19
CA PHE A 11 -1.51 -6.68 0.42
C PHE A 11 -0.28 -6.48 1.31
N MET A 12 -0.34 -5.56 2.27
CA MET A 12 0.74 -5.38 3.23
C MET A 12 1.00 -6.65 4.04
N PHE A 13 -0.05 -7.33 4.50
CA PHE A 13 0.04 -8.62 5.16
C PHE A 13 0.68 -9.68 4.26
N LEU A 14 0.20 -9.82 3.01
CA LEU A 14 0.77 -10.77 2.05
C LEU A 14 2.24 -10.48 1.76
N ASN A 15 2.63 -9.22 1.63
CA ASN A 15 4.03 -8.81 1.47
C ASN A 15 4.90 -9.26 2.63
N VAL A 16 4.42 -9.13 3.88
CA VAL A 16 5.17 -9.58 5.06
C VAL A 16 5.38 -11.09 5.02
N TRP A 17 4.31 -11.86 4.81
CA TRP A 17 4.37 -13.32 4.96
C TRP A 17 4.93 -14.06 3.76
N LEU A 18 4.66 -13.60 2.54
CA LEU A 18 5.06 -14.29 1.31
C LEU A 18 6.39 -13.79 0.73
N ILE A 19 6.80 -12.56 1.05
CA ILE A 19 7.99 -11.93 0.44
C ILE A 19 9.04 -11.57 1.48
N ILE A 20 8.69 -10.71 2.44
CA ILE A 20 9.65 -10.15 3.40
C ILE A 20 10.17 -11.26 4.32
N TRP A 21 9.29 -12.05 4.94
CA TRP A 21 9.72 -13.07 5.89
C TRP A 21 10.58 -14.17 5.26
N PRO A 22 10.21 -14.79 4.11
CA PRO A 22 11.08 -15.77 3.44
C PRO A 22 12.44 -15.20 3.04
N ALA A 23 12.47 -13.96 2.53
CA ALA A 23 13.72 -13.30 2.16
C ALA A 23 14.57 -12.95 3.39
N GLN A 24 13.95 -12.48 4.47
CA GLN A 24 14.64 -12.17 5.72
C GLN A 24 15.25 -13.41 6.35
N LYS A 25 14.58 -14.58 6.32
CA LYS A 25 15.18 -15.84 6.79
C LYS A 25 16.51 -16.16 6.12
N ILE A 26 16.66 -15.87 4.82
CA ILE A 26 17.93 -16.03 4.11
C ILE A 26 18.95 -15.00 4.59
N VAL A 27 18.56 -13.73 4.69
CA VAL A 27 19.45 -12.61 5.08
C VAL A 27 20.02 -12.79 6.49
N ILE A 28 19.22 -13.29 7.44
CA ILE A 28 19.63 -13.52 8.83
C ILE A 28 20.29 -14.89 9.05
N GLY A 29 20.43 -15.72 8.01
CA GLY A 29 21.07 -17.03 8.10
C GLY A 29 20.21 -18.15 8.72
N LEU A 30 18.88 -17.99 8.76
CA LEU A 30 17.95 -19.04 9.20
C LEU A 30 17.71 -20.11 8.11
N THR A 31 18.05 -19.83 6.86
CA THR A 31 17.90 -20.74 5.72
C THR A 31 18.98 -20.44 4.69
N ASP A 32 19.49 -21.45 3.99
CA ASP A 32 20.48 -21.26 2.93
C ASP A 32 19.92 -20.46 1.76
N GLY A 33 20.74 -19.56 1.19
CA GLY A 33 20.40 -18.78 0.01
C GLY A 33 21.29 -17.57 -0.20
N ASP A 34 21.11 -16.89 -1.33
CA ASP A 34 21.88 -15.70 -1.66
C ASP A 34 21.25 -14.44 -1.04
N ALA A 35 21.88 -13.94 0.03
CA ALA A 35 21.48 -12.72 0.71
C ALA A 35 21.51 -11.48 -0.21
N SER A 36 22.38 -11.45 -1.23
CA SER A 36 22.49 -10.33 -2.17
C SER A 36 21.26 -10.20 -3.08
N VAL A 37 20.56 -11.31 -3.31
CA VAL A 37 19.29 -11.36 -4.06
C VAL A 37 18.08 -11.21 -3.13
N ALA A 38 18.14 -11.80 -1.94
CA ALA A 38 17.04 -11.77 -0.98
C ALA A 38 16.82 -10.38 -0.35
N ALA A 39 17.88 -9.68 0.04
CA ALA A 39 17.77 -8.39 0.73
C ALA A 39 17.09 -7.29 -0.12
N PRO A 40 17.41 -7.11 -1.41
CA PRO A 40 16.70 -6.14 -2.26
C PRO A 40 15.22 -6.47 -2.44
N LYS A 41 14.86 -7.76 -2.48
CA LYS A 41 13.46 -8.21 -2.60
C LYS A 41 12.65 -7.85 -1.35
N ALA A 42 13.20 -8.14 -0.16
CA ALA A 42 12.59 -7.75 1.10
C ALA A 42 12.45 -6.21 1.23
N LEU A 43 13.47 -5.47 0.80
CA LEU A 43 13.46 -4.01 0.87
C LEU A 43 12.36 -3.40 -0.01
N ARG A 44 12.17 -3.89 -1.25
CA ARG A 44 11.11 -3.39 -2.15
C ARG A 44 9.73 -3.56 -1.54
N ALA A 45 9.41 -4.77 -1.09
CA ALA A 45 8.13 -5.06 -0.44
C ALA A 45 7.92 -4.23 0.84
N SER A 46 8.97 -4.03 1.65
CA SER A 46 8.93 -3.18 2.84
C SER A 46 8.63 -1.71 2.51
N ARG A 47 9.21 -1.17 1.43
CA ARG A 47 8.93 0.20 0.97
C ARG A 47 7.52 0.34 0.42
N THR A 48 7.01 -0.64 -0.33
CA THR A 48 5.61 -0.65 -0.79
C THR A 48 4.64 -0.71 0.39
N ASN A 49 4.94 -1.49 1.44
CA ASN A 49 4.12 -1.48 2.65
C ASN A 49 4.11 -0.11 3.35
N THR A 50 5.26 0.56 3.38
CA THR A 50 5.36 1.91 3.93
C THR A 50 4.63 2.93 3.03
N LEU A 51 4.64 2.75 1.71
CA LEU A 51 3.88 3.59 0.77
C LEU A 51 2.38 3.48 1.04
N PHE A 52 1.87 2.27 1.29
CA PHE A 52 0.46 1.99 1.53
C PHE A 52 -0.05 2.35 2.92
N SER A 53 0.81 2.58 3.91
CA SER A 53 0.38 2.79 5.30
C SER A 53 -0.45 4.07 5.50
N ALA A 54 -0.04 5.21 4.96
CA ALA A 54 -0.81 6.46 5.05
C ALA A 54 -2.17 6.41 4.33
N PRO A 55 -2.27 5.99 3.05
CA PRO A 55 -3.55 5.91 2.37
C PRO A 55 -4.47 4.85 2.98
N MET A 56 -3.91 3.75 3.49
CA MET A 56 -4.68 2.75 4.23
C MET A 56 -5.27 3.32 5.51
N LEU A 57 -4.45 3.97 6.35
CA LEU A 57 -4.91 4.59 7.58
C LEU A 57 -5.98 5.64 7.30
N PHE A 58 -5.77 6.48 6.28
CA PHE A 58 -6.75 7.46 5.84
C PHE A 58 -8.06 6.81 5.38
N GLY A 59 -7.99 5.73 4.58
CA GLY A 59 -9.16 4.99 4.15
C GLY A 59 -9.93 4.32 5.30
N MET A 60 -9.23 3.91 6.36
CA MET A 60 -9.83 3.37 7.57
C MET A 60 -10.46 4.45 8.46
N LEU A 61 -9.80 5.60 8.63
CA LEU A 61 -10.33 6.74 9.42
C LEU A 61 -11.48 7.45 8.72
N GLY A 62 -11.44 7.57 7.39
CA GLY A 62 -12.48 8.21 6.59
C GLY A 62 -13.73 7.35 6.40
N SER A 63 -13.78 6.14 6.97
CA SER A 63 -14.98 5.31 6.94
C SER A 63 -15.85 5.56 8.16
N LYS A 64 -17.18 5.61 7.96
CA LYS A 64 -18.16 5.84 9.02
C LYS A 64 -18.07 4.75 10.10
N HIS A 65 -17.47 5.07 11.25
CA HIS A 65 -17.52 4.24 12.45
C HIS A 65 -18.57 4.82 13.42
N GLY A 66 -19.85 4.48 13.21
CA GLY A 66 -20.96 4.91 14.09
C GLY A 66 -21.64 6.25 13.73
N THR A 67 -22.53 6.72 14.62
CA THR A 67 -23.54 7.80 14.47
C THR A 67 -22.99 9.19 14.14
N TYR A 68 -21.67 9.39 14.14
CA TYR A 68 -21.05 10.65 13.70
C TYR A 68 -20.91 10.63 12.17
N SER A 69 -21.96 11.10 11.50
CA SER A 69 -21.93 11.37 10.07
C SER A 69 -21.10 12.62 9.80
N MET A 70 -19.80 12.45 9.54
CA MET A 70 -19.03 13.49 8.87
C MET A 70 -19.62 13.65 7.46
N GLU A 71 -20.31 14.76 7.21
CA GLU A 71 -20.76 15.14 5.88
C GLU A 71 -19.53 15.28 4.97
N GLY A 72 -19.47 14.51 3.87
CA GLY A 72 -18.37 14.56 2.89
C GLY A 72 -17.75 13.22 2.50
N PHE A 73 -17.91 12.16 3.30
CA PHE A 73 -17.44 10.81 2.95
C PHE A 73 -18.57 9.98 2.33
N GLN A 74 -18.56 9.89 0.99
CA GLN A 74 -19.52 9.12 0.20
C GLN A 74 -19.31 7.60 0.35
N GLN A 75 -20.41 6.85 0.32
CA GLN A 75 -20.38 5.40 0.25
C GLN A 75 -20.06 5.01 -1.19
N VAL A 76 -18.82 4.64 -1.45
CA VAL A 76 -18.35 4.31 -2.81
C VAL A 76 -18.89 2.93 -3.20
N SER A 77 -19.67 2.86 -4.28
CA SER A 77 -20.15 1.60 -4.85
C SER A 77 -19.03 0.90 -5.62
N PHE A 78 -19.08 -0.43 -5.73
CA PHE A 78 -18.09 -1.22 -6.46
C PHE A 78 -18.05 -0.91 -7.97
N SER A 79 -19.10 -0.30 -8.51
CA SER A 79 -19.21 0.12 -9.91
C SER A 79 -18.68 1.53 -10.19
N ASP A 80 -18.41 2.32 -9.15
CA ASP A 80 -18.05 3.73 -9.33
C ASP A 80 -16.60 3.86 -9.82
N MET A 81 -16.35 4.81 -10.71
CA MET A 81 -15.00 5.12 -11.18
C MET A 81 -14.09 5.54 -10.01
N GLY A 82 -14.66 6.22 -9.01
CA GLY A 82 -14.01 6.53 -7.74
C GLY A 82 -13.57 5.29 -6.93
N PHE A 83 -14.11 4.08 -7.17
CA PHE A 83 -13.60 2.83 -6.60
C PHE A 83 -12.60 2.12 -7.52
N LEU A 84 -12.92 2.05 -8.81
CA LEU A 84 -12.16 1.26 -9.77
C LEU A 84 -10.79 1.87 -10.08
N ILE A 85 -10.69 3.20 -10.19
CA ILE A 85 -9.41 3.86 -10.47
C ILE A 85 -8.40 3.65 -9.33
N PRO A 86 -8.74 3.90 -8.05
CA PRO A 86 -7.81 3.62 -6.96
C PRO A 86 -7.49 2.14 -6.81
N LEU A 87 -8.44 1.24 -7.09
CA LEU A 87 -8.19 -0.21 -7.08
C LEU A 87 -7.11 -0.60 -8.09
N VAL A 88 -7.24 -0.16 -9.35
CA VAL A 88 -6.25 -0.42 -10.39
C VAL A 88 -4.90 0.19 -10.01
N LEU A 89 -4.89 1.41 -9.47
CA LEU A 89 -3.68 2.07 -9.01
C LEU A 89 -2.96 1.27 -7.91
N ILE A 90 -3.69 0.77 -6.91
CA ILE A 90 -3.12 -0.08 -5.86
C ILE A 90 -2.50 -1.34 -6.47
N LEU A 91 -3.22 -2.02 -7.36
CA LEU A 91 -2.73 -3.25 -8.01
C LEU A 91 -1.45 -3.01 -8.82
N LEU A 92 -1.38 -1.90 -9.55
CA LEU A 92 -0.19 -1.52 -10.31
C LEU A 92 1.00 -1.21 -9.41
N LEU A 93 0.77 -0.49 -8.30
CA LEU A 93 1.81 -0.16 -7.32
C LEU A 93 2.32 -1.41 -6.60
N GLU A 94 1.43 -2.34 -6.26
CA GLU A 94 1.76 -3.61 -5.66
C GLU A 94 2.59 -4.48 -6.62
N ALA A 95 2.17 -4.60 -7.88
CA ALA A 95 2.94 -5.30 -8.91
C ALA A 95 4.35 -4.69 -9.09
N ASN A 96 4.48 -3.36 -9.04
CA ASN A 96 5.78 -2.70 -9.04
C ASN A 96 6.59 -2.98 -7.76
N GLY A 97 5.93 -3.16 -6.61
CA GLY A 97 6.58 -3.59 -5.36
C GLY A 97 7.22 -4.96 -5.44
N ILE A 98 6.63 -5.88 -6.21
CA ILE A 98 7.11 -7.26 -6.36
C ILE A 98 8.19 -7.37 -7.45
N PHE A 99 7.95 -6.78 -8.62
CA PHE A 99 8.81 -6.99 -9.81
C PHE A 99 9.58 -5.75 -10.26
N GLY A 100 9.17 -4.57 -9.82
CA GLY A 100 9.63 -3.30 -10.34
C GLY A 100 10.87 -2.73 -9.66
N LYS A 101 11.06 -1.42 -9.84
CA LYS A 101 12.21 -0.66 -9.31
C LYS A 101 11.74 0.32 -8.24
N LEU A 102 12.61 0.60 -7.26
CA LEU A 102 12.28 1.48 -6.13
C LEU A 102 12.01 2.94 -6.52
N GLY A 103 12.47 3.43 -7.67
CA GLY A 103 12.21 4.80 -8.13
C GLY A 103 12.49 5.86 -7.03
N PRO A 104 11.53 6.74 -6.67
CA PRO A 104 11.69 7.75 -5.62
C PRO A 104 11.73 7.17 -4.20
N MET A 105 11.35 5.91 -4.01
CA MET A 105 11.32 5.21 -2.72
C MET A 105 12.68 4.66 -2.29
N LYS A 106 13.78 5.07 -2.94
CA LYS A 106 15.15 4.72 -2.52
C LYS A 106 15.51 5.31 -1.15
N SER A 107 14.99 6.48 -0.82
CA SER A 107 15.24 7.17 0.45
C SER A 107 14.02 7.09 1.38
N VAL A 108 14.26 7.20 2.69
CA VAL A 108 13.18 7.20 3.70
C VAL A 108 12.25 8.39 3.48
N SER A 109 12.79 9.60 3.31
CA SER A 109 11.99 10.80 3.03
C SER A 109 11.21 10.67 1.72
N GLY A 110 11.79 10.07 0.68
CA GLY A 110 11.10 9.84 -0.59
C GLY A 110 9.88 8.94 -0.46
N VAL A 111 9.95 7.89 0.36
CA VAL A 111 8.80 7.01 0.65
C VAL A 111 7.70 7.75 1.41
N ILE A 112 8.07 8.56 2.41
CA ILE A 112 7.11 9.33 3.21
C ILE A 112 6.34 10.32 2.32
N HIS A 113 7.04 11.11 1.51
CA HIS A 113 6.40 12.05 0.59
C HIS A 113 5.54 11.32 -0.45
N SER A 114 6.00 10.19 -0.97
CA SER A 114 5.22 9.37 -1.92
C SER A 114 3.95 8.81 -1.28
N SER A 115 3.99 8.42 -0.01
CA SER A 115 2.83 7.89 0.73
C SER A 115 1.78 8.98 0.97
N LEU A 116 2.22 10.18 1.36
CA LEU A 116 1.33 11.33 1.53
C LEU A 116 0.74 11.81 0.21
N ALA A 117 1.56 11.88 -0.85
CA ALA A 117 1.10 12.22 -2.19
C ALA A 117 0.08 11.20 -2.71
N LEU A 118 0.33 9.90 -2.52
CA LEU A 118 -0.60 8.84 -2.88
C LEU A 118 -1.93 8.98 -2.11
N THR A 119 -1.86 9.33 -0.83
CA THR A 119 -3.07 9.59 -0.01
C THR A 119 -3.90 10.72 -0.58
N ALA A 120 -3.28 11.85 -0.94
CA ALA A 120 -3.98 12.98 -1.54
C ALA A 120 -4.58 12.64 -2.91
N VAL A 121 -3.84 11.91 -3.76
CA VAL A 121 -4.33 11.45 -5.07
C VAL A 121 -5.51 10.50 -4.92
N MET A 122 -5.43 9.52 -4.01
CA MET A 122 -6.54 8.60 -3.76
C MET A 122 -7.77 9.34 -3.22
N PHE A 123 -7.59 10.28 -2.29
CA PHE A 123 -8.70 11.09 -1.80
C PHE A 123 -9.37 11.89 -2.93
N ALA A 124 -8.58 12.57 -3.76
CA ALA A 124 -9.11 13.35 -4.88
C ALA A 124 -9.88 12.47 -5.88
N ILE A 125 -9.34 11.30 -6.24
CA ILE A 125 -10.02 10.38 -7.15
C ILE A 125 -11.33 9.88 -6.54
N VAL A 126 -11.33 9.46 -5.27
CA VAL A 126 -12.55 8.93 -4.64
C VAL A 126 -13.63 10.00 -4.47
N HIS A 127 -13.26 11.28 -4.32
CA HIS A 127 -14.21 12.36 -4.06
C HIS A 127 -14.69 13.08 -5.33
N PHE A 128 -13.88 13.12 -6.40
CA PHE A 128 -14.17 13.90 -7.61
C PHE A 128 -14.39 13.08 -8.88
N ALA A 129 -14.21 11.74 -8.84
CA ALA A 129 -14.41 10.85 -10.00
C ALA A 129 -15.65 9.96 -9.89
#